data_AF-A0A2V9K3Z1-F1
#
_entry.id   AF-A0A2V9K3Z1-F1
#
_cell.length_a   1.000
_cell.length_b   1.000
_cell.length_c   1.000
_cell.angle_alpha   90.00
_cell.angle_beta   90.00
_cell.angle_gamma   90.00
#
_symmetry.space_group_name_H-M   'P 1'
#
loop_
_entity.id
_entity.type
_entity.pdbx_description
1 polymer ?
#
loop_
_entity_poly.entity_id
_entity_poly.type
_entity_poly.pdbx_seq_one_letter_code
_entity_poly.pdbx_strand_id
1 'polypeptide(L)'
;MPEDSPTLIGHLLDVQGAVFLADIIEEEEGVTPKVTIGDEDIVVGRLGSYVCVEQGSLRVIAMVTRMTEREKIPATLFGATEAAEDLVPIAVRTMQLVPVGYLDQEGIFERGITQYPTTGAEVHVVASPNLRVMFSRFQEKAYEVGSVSSNTAMRVCLDPSPLFGRHCAILGQTGAGKSWTVASLLQKAVSLTPRAHLILLDLHG
;
A
#
# COMPACT_ATOMS: atom_id res chain seq x y z
N MET A 1 -8.80 6.18 -23.31
CA MET A 1 -7.93 4.99 -23.26
C MET A 1 -6.50 5.49 -23.44
N PRO A 2 -5.74 5.80 -22.39
CA PRO A 2 -4.29 5.92 -22.50
C PRO A 2 -3.70 4.50 -22.35
N GLU A 3 -3.22 3.91 -23.45
CA GLU A 3 -1.79 3.79 -23.83
C GLU A 3 -1.00 2.86 -22.90
N ASP A 4 -0.63 1.70 -23.45
CA ASP A 4 0.22 0.67 -22.89
C ASP A 4 1.54 1.25 -22.39
N SER A 5 1.60 1.63 -21.12
CA SER A 5 2.84 1.68 -20.36
C SER A 5 2.90 0.37 -19.55
N PRO A 6 3.94 -0.47 -19.67
CA PRO A 6 4.02 -1.72 -18.91
C PRO A 6 4.26 -1.37 -17.44
N THR A 7 3.16 -1.09 -16.73
CA THR A 7 3.16 -0.79 -15.29
C THR A 7 3.55 -2.01 -14.45
N LEU A 8 3.66 -3.18 -15.08
CA LEU A 8 4.10 -4.43 -14.49
C LEU A 8 5.52 -4.27 -13.93
N ILE A 9 5.65 -4.51 -12.63
CA ILE A 9 6.92 -4.44 -11.90
C ILE A 9 7.33 -5.77 -11.30
N GLY A 10 6.42 -6.74 -11.17
CA GLY A 10 6.64 -7.95 -10.37
C GLY A 10 5.47 -8.91 -10.41
N HIS A 11 5.62 -10.01 -9.69
CA HIS A 11 4.60 -11.02 -9.46
C HIS A 11 4.56 -11.42 -7.99
N LEU A 12 3.39 -11.85 -7.52
CA LEU A 12 3.26 -12.38 -6.17
C LEU A 12 3.99 -13.73 -6.01
N LEU A 13 4.89 -13.79 -5.03
CA LEU A 13 5.61 -14.99 -4.62
C LEU A 13 4.89 -15.74 -3.49
N ASP A 14 4.24 -15.01 -2.58
CA ASP A 14 3.52 -15.56 -1.43
C ASP A 14 2.32 -14.70 -1.04
N VAL A 15 1.24 -15.34 -0.58
CA VAL A 15 -0.02 -14.69 -0.18
C VAL A 15 -0.44 -15.17 1.20
N GLN A 16 -0.39 -14.27 2.17
CA GLN A 16 -0.90 -14.46 3.53
C GLN A 16 -2.04 -13.47 3.80
N GLY A 17 -2.89 -13.76 4.79
CA GLY A 17 -4.11 -12.99 5.06
C GLY A 17 -3.90 -11.48 5.26
N ALA A 18 -2.73 -11.06 5.76
CA ALA A 18 -2.39 -9.65 5.99
C ALA A 18 -1.14 -9.17 5.23
N VAL A 19 -0.45 -10.06 4.53
CA VAL A 19 0.87 -9.78 3.95
C VAL A 19 1.01 -10.55 2.64
N PHE A 20 1.39 -9.86 1.57
CA PHE A 20 1.85 -10.48 0.34
C PHE A 20 3.36 -10.26 0.17
N LEU A 21 4.01 -11.18 -0.52
CA LEU A 21 5.40 -11.03 -0.97
C LEU A 21 5.41 -11.00 -2.48
N ALA A 22 6.13 -10.06 -3.08
CA ALA A 22 6.31 -9.98 -4.53
C ALA A 22 7.80 -9.82 -4.89
N ASP A 23 8.18 -10.25 -6.09
CA ASP A 23 9.48 -9.93 -6.69
C ASP A 23 9.45 -8.59 -7.45
N ILE A 24 10.61 -8.16 -7.95
CA ILE A 24 10.73 -7.11 -8.96
C ILE A 24 11.45 -7.68 -10.17
N ILE A 25 10.91 -7.40 -11.36
CA ILE A 25 11.41 -7.91 -12.66
C ILE A 25 12.72 -7.22 -13.11
N GLU A 26 13.22 -6.22 -12.38
CA GLU A 26 14.36 -5.41 -12.83
C GLU A 26 15.71 -6.00 -12.38
N GLU A 27 16.49 -6.44 -13.37
CA GLU A 27 17.67 -7.30 -13.23
C GLU A 27 19.01 -6.53 -13.11
N GLU A 28 19.04 -5.20 -13.26
CA GLU A 28 20.29 -4.44 -13.19
C GLU A 28 20.71 -4.09 -11.75
N GLU A 29 21.90 -4.57 -11.38
CA GLU A 29 22.55 -4.32 -10.09
C GLU A 29 22.97 -2.84 -9.99
N GLY A 30 22.75 -2.23 -8.82
CA GLY A 30 23.10 -0.82 -8.59
C GLY A 30 22.15 0.22 -9.23
N VAL A 31 21.17 -0.20 -10.02
CA VAL A 31 20.14 0.69 -10.59
C VAL A 31 18.92 0.74 -9.68
N THR A 32 18.42 1.96 -9.43
CA THR A 32 17.15 2.15 -8.72
C THR A 32 16.01 1.81 -9.66
N PRO A 33 15.14 0.85 -9.31
CA PRO A 33 14.09 0.42 -10.21
C PRO A 33 13.08 1.54 -10.46
N LYS A 34 12.77 1.82 -11.73
CA LYS A 34 11.90 2.93 -12.13
C LYS A 34 10.96 2.52 -13.25
N VAL A 35 9.71 2.95 -13.12
CA VAL A 35 8.71 2.84 -14.20
C VAL A 35 8.27 4.23 -14.59
N THR A 36 8.36 4.54 -15.88
CA THR A 36 7.85 5.79 -16.44
C THR A 36 6.37 5.61 -16.80
N ILE A 37 5.49 6.44 -16.24
CA ILE A 37 4.06 6.48 -16.58
C ILE A 37 3.74 7.89 -17.08
N GLY A 38 3.44 8.01 -18.38
CA GLY A 38 3.30 9.33 -19.02
C GLY A 38 4.62 10.10 -18.94
N ASP A 39 4.60 11.28 -18.32
CA ASP A 39 5.78 12.14 -18.14
C ASP A 39 6.43 11.99 -16.74
N GLU A 40 5.96 11.06 -15.91
CA GLU A 40 6.45 10.86 -14.54
C GLU A 40 7.29 9.58 -14.39
N ASP A 41 8.52 9.73 -13.88
CA ASP A 41 9.35 8.61 -13.43
C ASP A 41 8.99 8.22 -11.99
N ILE A 42 8.46 7.01 -11.81
CA ILE A 42 8.07 6.49 -10.51
C ILE A 42 9.10 5.47 -10.03
N VAL A 43 9.71 5.77 -8.87
CA VAL A 43 10.62 4.83 -8.20
C VAL A 43 9.82 3.67 -7.60
N VAL A 44 10.18 2.45 -7.97
CA VAL A 44 9.54 1.22 -7.51
C VAL A 44 10.06 0.83 -6.12
N GLY A 45 9.21 0.23 -5.29
CA GLY A 45 9.61 -0.34 -3.99
C GLY A 45 9.81 0.68 -2.86
N ARG A 46 9.42 1.95 -3.05
CA ARG A 46 9.45 2.95 -1.97
C ARG A 46 8.46 2.60 -0.85
N LEU A 47 8.90 2.57 0.40
CA LEU A 47 8.01 2.34 1.54
C LEU A 47 6.86 3.35 1.57
N GLY A 48 5.65 2.87 1.77
CA GLY A 48 4.43 3.66 1.76
C GLY A 48 3.93 4.07 0.37
N SER A 49 4.57 3.59 -0.71
CA SER A 49 3.96 3.63 -2.05
C SER A 49 2.90 2.53 -2.18
N TYR A 50 2.05 2.66 -3.20
CA TYR A 50 0.98 1.71 -3.48
C TYR A 50 1.22 1.03 -4.81
N VAL A 51 0.79 -0.23 -4.88
CA VAL A 51 0.81 -1.08 -6.07
C VAL A 51 -0.58 -1.67 -6.29
N CYS A 52 -0.90 -2.01 -7.53
CA CYS A 52 -2.11 -2.75 -7.91
C CYS A 52 -1.71 -4.18 -8.21
N VAL A 53 -2.26 -5.14 -7.47
CA VAL A 53 -2.13 -6.56 -7.77
C VAL A 53 -3.30 -6.98 -8.65
N GLU A 54 -3.00 -7.46 -9.85
CA GLU A 54 -4.01 -7.84 -10.84
C GLU A 54 -4.01 -9.36 -11.08
N GLN A 55 -5.21 -9.96 -11.07
CA GLN A 55 -5.41 -11.36 -11.44
C GLN A 55 -6.80 -11.55 -12.07
N GLY A 56 -6.85 -11.65 -13.39
CA GLY A 56 -8.11 -11.67 -14.13
C GLY A 56 -8.87 -10.35 -13.93
N SER A 57 -10.06 -10.40 -13.32
CA SER A 57 -10.84 -9.20 -12.98
C SER A 57 -10.54 -8.66 -11.58
N LEU A 58 -9.78 -9.38 -10.75
CA LEU A 58 -9.44 -8.95 -9.39
C LEU A 58 -8.34 -7.90 -9.46
N ARG A 59 -8.58 -6.74 -8.84
CA ARG A 59 -7.60 -5.66 -8.70
C ARG A 59 -7.47 -5.25 -7.24
N VAL A 60 -6.41 -5.68 -6.57
CA VAL A 60 -6.15 -5.40 -5.15
C VAL A 60 -5.14 -4.28 -5.02
N ILE A 61 -5.48 -3.22 -4.31
CA ILE A 61 -4.52 -2.17 -3.96
C ILE A 61 -3.80 -2.57 -2.68
N ALA A 62 -2.47 -2.61 -2.75
CA ALA A 62 -1.62 -2.93 -1.62
C ALA A 62 -0.55 -1.86 -1.41
N MET A 63 -0.10 -1.70 -0.17
CA MET A 63 0.93 -0.75 0.22
C MET A 63 2.26 -1.47 0.42
N VAL A 64 3.35 -0.91 -0.10
CA VAL A 64 4.71 -1.40 0.15
C VAL A 64 5.11 -1.08 1.58
N THR A 65 5.32 -2.11 2.41
CA THR A 65 5.74 -1.95 3.81
C THR A 65 7.18 -2.35 4.07
N ARG A 66 7.78 -3.10 3.15
CA ARG A 66 9.19 -3.49 3.22
C ARG A 66 9.75 -3.68 1.83
N MET A 67 11.02 -3.33 1.66
CA MET A 67 11.81 -3.63 0.48
C MET A 67 13.06 -4.39 0.93
N THR A 68 13.47 -5.43 0.19
CA THR A 68 14.66 -6.23 0.50
C THR A 68 15.37 -6.59 -0.79
N GLU A 69 16.69 -6.48 -0.78
CA GLU A 69 17.57 -6.91 -1.87
C GLU A 69 18.50 -8.00 -1.32
N ARG A 70 18.73 -9.05 -2.12
CA ARG A 70 19.66 -10.13 -1.84
C ARG A 70 20.42 -10.48 -3.10
N GLU A 71 21.72 -10.71 -2.99
CA GLU A 71 22.50 -11.29 -4.07
C GLU A 71 22.16 -12.78 -4.21
N LYS A 72 21.94 -13.21 -5.45
CA LYS A 72 21.81 -14.62 -5.80
C LYS A 72 22.89 -14.95 -6.84
N ILE A 73 23.73 -15.91 -6.51
CA ILE A 73 24.66 -16.51 -7.48
C ILE A 73 23.82 -17.46 -8.34
N PRO A 74 23.81 -17.31 -9.67
CA PRO A 74 23.12 -18.24 -10.56
C PRO A 74 23.64 -19.66 -10.31
N ALA A 75 22.73 -20.60 -10.03
CA ALA A 75 23.12 -21.99 -9.89
C ALA A 75 23.60 -22.50 -11.26
N THR A 76 24.83 -22.97 -11.34
CA THR A 76 25.32 -23.69 -12.52
C THR A 76 24.44 -24.93 -12.71
N LEU A 77 23.97 -25.13 -13.95
CA LEU A 77 23.29 -26.38 -14.30
C LEU A 77 24.26 -27.53 -13.99
N PHE A 78 23.80 -28.50 -13.20
CA PHE A 78 24.56 -29.71 -12.88
C PHE A 78 25.04 -30.37 -14.19
N GLY A 79 26.34 -30.26 -14.48
CA GLY A 79 26.97 -30.84 -15.67
C GLY A 79 27.70 -29.86 -16.60
N ALA A 80 27.64 -28.55 -16.36
CA ALA A 80 28.45 -27.59 -17.12
C ALA A 80 29.88 -27.51 -16.57
N THR A 81 30.84 -28.08 -17.28
CA THR A 81 32.29 -28.02 -17.00
C THR A 81 32.97 -26.77 -17.58
N GLU A 82 32.24 -25.66 -17.73
CA GLU A 82 32.80 -24.40 -18.21
C GLU A 82 32.75 -23.33 -17.11
N ALA A 83 33.96 -22.90 -16.74
CA ALA A 83 34.37 -21.79 -15.89
C ALA A 83 33.32 -21.18 -14.92
N ALA A 84 33.43 -21.54 -13.64
CA ALA A 84 32.79 -20.85 -12.53
C ALA A 84 33.29 -19.39 -12.30
N GLU A 85 34.15 -18.87 -13.18
CA GLU A 85 34.83 -17.57 -13.01
C GLU A 85 34.04 -16.38 -13.60
N ASP A 86 33.00 -16.61 -14.43
CA ASP A 86 32.21 -15.55 -15.09
C ASP A 86 30.78 -15.38 -14.51
N LEU A 87 30.48 -15.94 -13.33
CA LEU A 87 29.15 -15.79 -12.72
C LEU A 87 29.00 -14.39 -12.10
N VAL A 88 28.28 -13.51 -12.80
CA VAL A 88 27.86 -12.22 -12.27
C VAL A 88 26.74 -12.44 -11.24
N PRO A 89 26.85 -11.93 -9.99
CA PRO A 89 25.76 -11.93 -9.02
C PRO A 89 24.52 -11.23 -9.59
N ILE A 90 23.34 -11.79 -9.36
CA ILE A 90 22.07 -11.12 -9.72
C ILE A 90 21.42 -10.61 -8.45
N ALA A 91 21.05 -9.33 -8.43
CA ALA A 91 20.27 -8.73 -7.36
C ALA A 91 18.82 -9.23 -7.42
N VAL A 92 18.41 -10.01 -6.44
CA VAL A 92 17.02 -10.44 -6.25
C VAL A 92 16.34 -9.50 -5.27
N ARG A 93 15.38 -8.75 -5.78
CA ARG A 93 14.59 -7.79 -5.02
C ARG A 93 13.22 -8.36 -4.68
N THR A 94 12.79 -8.15 -3.44
CA THR A 94 11.45 -8.53 -2.98
C THR A 94 10.81 -7.41 -2.18
N MET A 95 9.49 -7.28 -2.33
CA MET A 95 8.67 -6.33 -1.59
C MET A 95 7.64 -7.04 -0.74
N GLN A 96 7.49 -6.58 0.50
CA GLN A 96 6.37 -6.97 1.36
C GLN A 96 5.25 -5.95 1.16
N LEU A 97 4.06 -6.47 0.87
CA LEU A 97 2.87 -5.70 0.59
C LEU A 97 1.81 -5.96 1.65
N VAL A 98 1.07 -4.93 2.05
CA VAL A 98 -0.12 -5.07 2.89
C VAL A 98 -1.34 -4.68 2.05
N PRO A 99 -2.32 -5.59 1.84
CA PRO A 99 -3.53 -5.25 1.11
C PRO A 99 -4.35 -4.21 1.87
N VAL A 100 -4.83 -3.20 1.16
CA VAL A 100 -5.60 -2.08 1.74
C VAL A 100 -7.06 -2.12 1.26
N GLY A 101 -7.28 -2.55 0.02
CA GLY A 101 -8.60 -2.58 -0.59
C GLY A 101 -8.57 -3.17 -1.99
N TYR A 102 -9.69 -3.07 -2.70
CA TYR A 102 -9.80 -3.50 -4.10
C TYR A 102 -10.46 -2.42 -4.95
N LEU A 103 -10.27 -2.48 -6.26
CA LEU A 103 -11.03 -1.70 -7.23
C LEU A 103 -12.16 -2.58 -7.78
N ASP A 104 -13.38 -2.06 -7.78
CA ASP A 104 -14.50 -2.71 -8.47
C ASP A 104 -14.41 -2.57 -9.99
N GLN A 105 -15.43 -3.07 -10.70
CA GLN A 105 -15.45 -3.08 -12.17
C GLN A 105 -15.52 -1.67 -12.76
N GLU A 106 -16.08 -0.74 -12.00
CA GLU A 106 -16.18 0.68 -12.31
C GLU A 106 -14.91 1.47 -11.94
N GLY A 107 -13.89 0.80 -11.37
CA GLY A 107 -12.63 1.41 -10.95
C GLY A 107 -12.74 2.18 -9.64
N ILE A 108 -13.79 1.96 -8.86
CA ILE A 108 -14.02 2.58 -7.57
C ILE A 108 -13.29 1.77 -6.51
N PHE A 109 -12.53 2.47 -5.66
CA PHE A 109 -11.83 1.84 -4.56
C PHE A 109 -12.76 1.55 -3.38
N GLU A 110 -12.69 0.32 -2.90
CA GLU A 110 -13.37 -0.17 -1.70
C GLU A 110 -12.36 -0.67 -0.67
N ARG A 111 -12.60 -0.36 0.61
CA ARG A 111 -11.69 -0.73 1.71
C ARG A 111 -11.86 -2.18 2.12
N GLY A 112 -10.74 -2.80 2.49
CA GLY A 112 -10.69 -4.21 2.84
C GLY A 112 -10.75 -5.10 1.61
N ILE A 113 -10.39 -6.36 1.76
CA ILE A 113 -10.40 -7.33 0.67
C ILE A 113 -11.28 -8.53 1.06
N THR A 114 -12.11 -8.97 0.13
CA THR A 114 -13.00 -10.14 0.30
C THR A 114 -12.50 -11.34 -0.50
N GLN A 115 -11.68 -11.09 -1.51
CA GLN A 115 -11.03 -12.07 -2.37
C GLN A 115 -9.54 -11.80 -2.41
N TYR A 116 -8.76 -12.86 -2.29
CA TYR A 116 -7.31 -12.81 -2.28
C TYR A 116 -6.78 -13.29 -3.63
N PRO A 117 -5.78 -12.60 -4.21
CA PRO A 117 -5.05 -13.12 -5.36
C PRO A 117 -4.26 -14.36 -4.97
N THR A 118 -3.76 -15.12 -5.94
CA THR A 118 -2.80 -16.21 -5.70
C THR A 118 -1.39 -15.80 -6.07
N THR A 119 -0.42 -16.69 -5.81
CA THR A 119 0.92 -16.57 -6.37
C THR A 119 0.87 -16.48 -7.90
N GLY A 120 1.84 -15.79 -8.49
CA GLY A 120 1.89 -15.47 -9.91
C GLY A 120 1.00 -14.31 -10.36
N ALA A 121 0.17 -13.75 -9.49
CA ALA A 121 -0.59 -12.53 -9.80
C ALA A 121 0.37 -11.36 -10.10
N GLU A 122 0.00 -10.55 -11.08
CA GLU A 122 0.82 -9.45 -11.58
C GLU A 122 0.78 -8.29 -10.59
N VAL A 123 1.92 -7.62 -10.40
CA VAL A 123 2.05 -6.44 -9.55
C VAL A 123 2.39 -5.25 -10.42
N HIS A 124 1.56 -4.22 -10.35
CA HIS A 124 1.65 -3.01 -11.14
C HIS A 124 1.91 -1.78 -10.27
N VAL A 125 2.73 -0.85 -10.76
CA VAL A 125 2.89 0.45 -10.13
C VAL A 125 1.62 1.31 -10.31
N VAL A 126 1.22 2.05 -9.28
CA VAL A 126 0.08 2.99 -9.35
C VAL A 126 0.58 4.42 -9.34
N ALA A 127 0.21 5.18 -10.37
CA ALA A 127 0.54 6.61 -10.47
C ALA A 127 -0.14 7.44 -9.36
N SER A 128 0.54 8.49 -8.91
CA SER A 128 0.05 9.40 -7.86
C SER A 128 -1.33 10.03 -8.16
N PRO A 129 -1.64 10.46 -9.40
CA PRO A 129 -2.97 10.99 -9.73
C PRO A 129 -4.09 9.97 -9.53
N ASN A 130 -3.84 8.70 -9.86
CA ASN A 130 -4.81 7.61 -9.72
C ASN A 130 -5.09 7.31 -8.25
N LEU A 131 -4.06 7.33 -7.39
CA LEU A 131 -4.25 7.19 -5.94
C LEU A 131 -5.11 8.32 -5.37
N ARG A 132 -4.89 9.56 -5.81
CA ARG A 132 -5.70 10.69 -5.37
C ARG A 132 -7.18 10.50 -5.71
N VAL A 133 -7.50 10.04 -6.92
CA VAL A 133 -8.87 9.74 -7.33
C VAL A 133 -9.47 8.62 -6.47
N MET A 134 -8.74 7.52 -6.26
CA MET A 134 -9.19 6.39 -5.41
C MET A 134 -9.53 6.84 -3.97
N PHE A 135 -8.69 7.69 -3.38
CA PHE A 135 -8.90 8.16 -2.01
C PHE A 135 -9.83 9.38 -1.89
N SER A 136 -10.11 10.10 -2.98
CA SER A 136 -10.93 11.33 -2.97
C SER A 136 -12.38 11.08 -2.54
N ARG A 137 -12.98 9.93 -2.88
CA ARG A 137 -14.35 9.60 -2.45
C ARG A 137 -14.52 9.45 -0.94
N PHE A 138 -13.46 9.09 -0.21
CA PHE A 138 -13.53 9.13 1.26
C PHE A 138 -13.46 10.55 1.79
N GLN A 139 -12.88 11.50 1.05
CA GLN A 139 -12.80 12.90 1.47
C GLN A 139 -14.17 13.57 1.52
N GLU A 140 -15.14 13.10 0.73
CA GLU A 140 -16.53 13.56 0.79
C GLU A 140 -17.19 13.30 2.16
N LYS A 141 -16.68 12.35 2.95
CA LYS A 141 -17.22 12.01 4.27
C LYS A 141 -16.86 12.99 5.39
N ALA A 142 -16.17 14.09 5.06
CA ALA A 142 -15.89 15.29 5.88
C ALA A 142 -15.18 15.11 7.24
N TYR A 143 -14.99 13.89 7.73
CA TYR A 143 -14.32 13.60 8.99
C TYR A 143 -12.84 13.25 8.76
N GLU A 144 -12.03 14.27 8.47
CA GLU A 144 -10.57 14.14 8.32
C GLU A 144 -9.91 13.79 9.66
N VAL A 145 -9.08 12.74 9.66
CA VAL A 145 -8.33 12.26 10.84
C VAL A 145 -6.81 12.39 10.68
N GLY A 146 -6.33 12.68 9.48
CA GLY A 146 -4.90 12.83 9.20
C GLY A 146 -4.59 12.81 7.72
N SER A 147 -3.35 12.49 7.38
CA SER A 147 -2.87 12.34 6.01
C SER A 147 -1.95 11.13 5.88
N VAL A 148 -1.78 10.66 4.64
CA VAL A 148 -0.83 9.57 4.35
C VAL A 148 0.60 10.12 4.50
N SER A 149 1.46 9.41 5.24
CA SER A 149 2.83 9.88 5.54
C SER A 149 3.69 10.06 4.29
N SER A 150 3.49 9.22 3.26
CA SER A 150 4.19 9.30 1.98
C SER A 150 3.68 10.42 1.07
N ASN A 151 2.47 10.95 1.34
CA ASN A 151 1.85 12.03 0.55
C ASN A 151 0.89 12.85 1.42
N THR A 152 1.39 13.95 1.99
CA THR A 152 0.61 14.82 2.89
C THR A 152 -0.54 15.55 2.21
N ALA A 153 -0.55 15.62 0.87
CA ALA A 153 -1.69 16.14 0.11
C ALA A 153 -2.88 15.15 0.09
N MET A 154 -2.66 13.87 0.40
CA MET A 154 -3.73 12.89 0.54
C MET A 154 -4.26 12.88 1.98
N ARG A 155 -5.46 13.45 2.15
CA ARG A 155 -6.18 13.43 3.43
C ARG A 155 -6.85 12.08 3.65
N VAL A 156 -6.74 11.57 4.88
CA VAL A 156 -7.42 10.37 5.35
C VAL A 156 -8.68 10.82 6.09
N CYS A 157 -9.83 10.46 5.55
CA CYS A 157 -11.12 10.69 6.17
C CYS A 157 -11.75 9.38 6.62
N LEU A 158 -12.50 9.43 7.71
CA LEU A 158 -13.33 8.33 8.20
C LEU A 158 -14.81 8.65 7.97
N ASP A 159 -15.64 7.63 7.92
CA ASP A 159 -17.08 7.81 7.95
C ASP A 159 -17.52 7.95 9.42
N PRO A 160 -18.12 9.09 9.82
CA PRO A 160 -18.55 9.28 11.21
C PRO A 160 -19.63 8.28 11.63
N SER A 161 -20.48 7.79 10.70
CA SER A 161 -21.58 6.88 11.04
C SER A 161 -21.10 5.53 11.59
N PRO A 162 -20.21 4.76 10.93
CA PRO A 162 -19.65 3.55 11.51
C PRO A 162 -18.61 3.84 12.60
N LEU A 163 -17.90 4.98 12.57
CA LEU A 163 -16.93 5.35 13.60
C LEU A 163 -17.60 5.50 14.99
N PHE A 164 -18.76 6.16 15.03
CA PHE A 164 -19.51 6.40 16.28
C PHE A 164 -20.68 5.44 16.50
N GLY A 165 -21.18 4.80 15.45
CA GLY A 165 -22.28 3.82 15.53
C GLY A 165 -21.82 2.40 15.86
N ARG A 166 -20.51 2.12 15.84
CA ARG A 166 -19.90 0.83 16.23
C ARG A 166 -18.85 1.05 17.32
N HIS A 167 -18.43 -0.03 17.97
CA HIS A 167 -17.31 0.04 18.90
C HIS A 167 -15.99 0.19 18.13
N CYS A 168 -15.14 1.14 18.56
CA CYS A 168 -13.79 1.30 18.06
C CYS A 168 -12.78 1.23 19.22
N ALA A 169 -11.55 0.82 18.92
CA ALA A 169 -10.45 0.80 19.87
C ALA A 169 -9.25 1.56 19.30
N ILE A 170 -8.62 2.42 20.12
CA ILE A 170 -7.36 3.08 19.80
C ILE A 170 -6.28 2.44 20.66
N LEU A 171 -5.37 1.71 20.01
CA LEU A 171 -4.35 0.89 20.66
C LEU A 171 -2.96 1.43 20.32
N GLY A 172 -2.03 1.34 21.26
CA GLY A 172 -0.64 1.78 21.05
C GLY A 172 0.16 1.79 22.35
N GLN A 173 1.48 1.76 22.23
CA GLN A 173 2.39 1.88 23.38
C GLN A 173 2.35 3.27 24.02
N THR A 174 2.96 3.43 25.20
CA THR A 174 3.15 4.75 25.84
C THR A 174 3.93 5.67 24.90
N GLY A 175 3.47 6.92 24.75
CA GLY A 175 4.08 7.89 23.84
C GLY A 175 3.67 7.77 22.36
N ALA A 176 2.93 6.74 21.95
CA ALA A 176 2.50 6.57 20.54
C ALA A 176 1.38 7.51 20.08
N GLY A 177 0.94 8.45 20.93
CA GLY A 177 -0.09 9.43 20.57
C GLY A 177 -1.54 8.99 20.78
N LYS A 178 -1.83 7.99 21.63
CA LYS A 178 -3.21 7.55 21.93
C LYS A 178 -4.12 8.69 22.40
N SER A 179 -3.72 9.39 23.48
CA SER A 179 -4.51 10.50 24.04
C SER A 179 -4.64 11.65 23.05
N TRP A 180 -3.59 11.92 22.27
CA TRP A 180 -3.62 12.92 21.20
C TRP A 180 -4.62 12.55 20.10
N THR A 181 -4.65 11.28 19.69
CA THR A 181 -5.60 10.76 18.70
C THR A 181 -7.03 10.87 19.22
N VAL A 182 -7.28 10.49 20.47
CA VAL A 182 -8.60 10.64 21.12
C VAL A 182 -9.03 12.11 21.13
N ALA A 183 -8.17 13.01 21.61
CA ALA A 183 -8.47 14.43 21.68
C ALA A 183 -8.75 15.03 20.29
N SER A 184 -7.93 14.70 19.30
CA SER A 184 -8.09 15.17 17.92
C SER A 184 -9.41 14.69 17.31
N LEU A 185 -9.77 13.42 17.52
CA LEU A 185 -11.08 12.89 17.11
C LEU A 185 -12.21 13.67 17.80
N LEU A 186 -12.21 13.77 19.13
CA LEU A 186 -13.30 14.43 19.86
C LEU A 186 -13.45 15.92 19.47
N GLN A 187 -12.35 16.64 19.27
CA GLN A 187 -12.35 18.03 18.78
C GLN A 187 -13.02 18.13 17.40
N LYS A 188 -12.72 17.20 16.50
CA LYS A 188 -13.32 17.15 15.16
C LYS A 188 -14.81 16.81 15.22
N ALA A 189 -15.20 15.87 16.08
CA ALA A 189 -16.60 15.53 16.33
C ALA A 189 -17.41 16.74 16.81
N VAL A 190 -16.90 17.47 17.81
CA VAL A 190 -17.57 18.70 18.30
C VAL A 190 -17.71 19.74 17.19
N SER A 191 -16.68 19.88 16.35
CA SER A 191 -16.67 20.86 15.25
C SER A 191 -17.66 20.52 14.13
N LEU A 192 -17.80 19.24 13.77
CA LEU A 192 -18.64 18.79 12.66
C LEU A 192 -20.07 18.42 13.07
N THR A 193 -20.27 18.05 14.34
CA THR A 193 -21.56 17.59 14.86
C THR A 193 -21.93 18.38 16.12
N PRO A 194 -22.46 19.61 15.99
CA PRO A 194 -22.75 20.50 17.13
C PRO A 194 -23.76 19.95 18.14
N ARG A 195 -24.52 18.91 17.75
CA ARG A 195 -25.50 18.23 18.61
C ARG A 195 -24.97 16.92 19.21
N ALA A 196 -23.70 16.58 18.98
CA ALA A 196 -23.12 15.38 19.55
C ALA A 196 -22.98 15.52 21.06
N HIS A 197 -23.40 14.49 21.78
CA HIS A 197 -23.16 14.35 23.21
C HIS A 197 -21.97 13.40 23.40
N LEU A 198 -20.87 13.93 23.91
CA LEU A 198 -19.63 13.18 24.14
C LEU A 198 -19.39 13.09 25.64
N ILE A 199 -19.13 11.87 26.12
CA ILE A 199 -18.71 11.61 27.49
C ILE A 199 -17.29 11.07 27.42
N LEU A 200 -16.34 11.82 27.97
CA LEU A 200 -14.96 11.37 28.13
C LEU A 200 -14.75 10.99 29.59
N LEU A 201 -14.36 9.73 29.81
CA LEU A 201 -13.94 9.25 31.11
C LEU A 201 -12.41 9.26 31.14
N ASP A 202 -11.83 10.32 31.68
CA ASP A 202 -10.38 10.46 31.79
C ASP A 202 -9.89 9.89 33.13
N LEU A 203 -9.02 8.88 33.04
CA LEU A 203 -8.40 8.23 34.20
C LEU A 203 -7.17 8.98 34.71
N HIS A 204 -6.57 9.86 33.90
CA HIS A 204 -5.30 10.52 34.19
C HIS A 204 -5.42 12.04 34.35
N GLY A 205 -6.46 12.67 33.80
CA GLY A 205 -6.77 14.09 33.95
C GLY A 205 -6.15 14.97 32.87
#